data_AF-A0A1Y5CX17-F1
#
_entry.id   AF-A0A1Y5CX17-F1
#
_cell.length_a   1.000
_cell.length_b   1.000
_cell.length_c   1.000
_cell.angle_alpha   90.00
_cell.angle_beta   90.00
_cell.angle_gamma   90.00
#
_symmetry.space_group_name_H-M   'P 1'
#
loop_
_entity.id
_entity.type
_entity.pdbx_description
1 polymer ?
#
loop_
_entity_poly.entity_id
_entity_poly.type
_entity_poly.pdbx_seq_one_letter_code
_entity_poly.pdbx_strand_id
1 'polypeptide(L)'
;MKQSVKKTVKKFSNKDAIVGFLSLLAIGCYVAPLPVFAQGNQAIPKITAQQAKALQTLNQQPSTEQMTQPIKSLRLSIRKLADSQGQVYLGALVSRAELLPYLAQLKTILTGDFERFRANQAARDHQSFHITLINPIEYQHVDKQLVEQLLSPSINVSFSSQLQVSLLGLGKAEKADKSSYFVVAQSNDAQLIRQRFLLNYKDFHVTLGFDPSDIYDVKKDSSTLLKP
;
A
#
# COMPACT_ATOMS: atom_id res chain seq x y z
N MET A 1 14.38 -20.32 59.33
CA MET A 1 14.32 -21.77 59.02
C MET A 1 14.53 -21.95 57.53
N LYS A 2 15.42 -22.89 57.17
CA LYS A 2 15.86 -23.21 55.79
C LYS A 2 14.92 -24.22 55.14
N GLN A 3 14.83 -24.18 53.81
CA GLN A 3 14.81 -25.29 52.81
C GLN A 3 14.11 -24.75 51.55
N SER A 4 14.72 -24.49 50.39
CA SER A 4 15.68 -25.24 49.55
C SER A 4 15.12 -26.58 49.06
N VAL A 5 14.54 -26.59 47.86
CA VAL A 5 14.34 -27.80 47.06
C VAL A 5 15.02 -27.59 45.70
N LYS A 6 16.02 -28.44 45.45
CA LYS A 6 16.84 -28.51 44.23
C LYS A 6 16.27 -29.56 43.27
N LYS A 7 16.45 -29.26 41.97
CA LYS A 7 16.76 -30.15 40.82
C LYS A 7 15.74 -31.22 40.42
N THR A 8 15.49 -31.35 39.12
CA THR A 8 16.20 -32.31 38.24
C THR A 8 15.88 -32.07 36.77
N VAL A 9 16.94 -31.87 35.97
CA VAL A 9 16.94 -31.89 34.50
C VAL A 9 17.11 -33.34 34.07
N LYS A 10 16.26 -33.84 33.16
CA LYS A 10 16.45 -35.16 32.52
C LYS A 10 16.76 -34.96 31.04
N LYS A 11 18.03 -35.22 30.72
CA LYS A 11 18.61 -35.25 29.38
C LYS A 11 18.46 -36.70 28.88
N PHE A 12 17.78 -36.94 27.77
CA PHE A 12 17.83 -38.24 27.09
C PHE A 12 18.63 -38.07 25.80
N SER A 13 19.76 -38.77 25.77
CA SER A 13 20.60 -39.04 24.61
C SER A 13 20.58 -40.56 24.47
N ASN A 14 20.33 -41.07 23.28
CA ASN A 14 20.85 -42.38 22.92
C ASN A 14 21.26 -42.39 21.46
N LYS A 15 22.54 -42.68 21.27
CA LYS A 15 23.16 -43.09 20.02
C LYS A 15 23.04 -44.62 19.91
N ASP A 16 23.41 -45.10 18.72
CA ASP A 16 23.81 -46.46 18.36
C ASP A 16 22.68 -47.39 17.87
N ALA A 17 22.81 -48.20 16.82
CA ALA A 17 23.76 -48.31 15.69
C ALA A 17 23.27 -49.49 14.78
N ILE A 18 23.96 -49.70 13.63
CA ILE A 18 24.15 -50.98 12.87
C ILE A 18 23.01 -51.36 11.88
N VAL A 19 23.14 -51.23 10.54
CA VAL A 19 23.97 -51.92 9.49
C VAL A 19 23.26 -53.16 8.89
N GLY A 20 23.23 -53.23 7.54
CA GLY A 20 22.88 -54.42 6.73
C GLY A 20 22.20 -54.05 5.41
N PHE A 21 22.91 -53.66 4.36
CA PHE A 21 23.50 -54.46 3.25
C PHE A 21 22.51 -55.09 2.25
N LEU A 22 22.87 -54.96 0.97
CA LEU A 22 22.14 -55.15 -0.28
C LEU A 22 21.39 -56.49 -0.44
N SER A 23 20.24 -56.43 -1.11
CA SER A 23 19.84 -57.42 -2.11
C SER A 23 19.16 -56.76 -3.31
N LEU A 24 19.73 -57.01 -4.49
CA LEU A 24 19.15 -56.72 -5.80
C LEU A 24 17.86 -57.51 -5.97
N LEU A 25 16.76 -56.84 -6.34
CA LEU A 25 15.69 -57.49 -7.09
C LEU A 25 15.29 -56.58 -8.27
N ALA A 26 15.59 -57.06 -9.48
CA ALA A 26 15.13 -56.49 -10.72
C ALA A 26 13.61 -56.64 -10.81
N ILE A 27 12.88 -55.53 -10.77
CA ILE A 27 11.46 -55.50 -11.08
C ILE A 27 11.33 -54.96 -12.51
N GLY A 28 10.89 -55.83 -13.41
CA GLY A 28 10.62 -55.50 -14.80
C GLY A 28 9.56 -54.41 -14.92
N CYS A 29 9.90 -53.38 -15.70
CA CYS A 29 8.96 -52.34 -16.11
C CYS A 29 7.91 -52.94 -17.04
N TYR A 30 6.72 -53.22 -16.52
CA TYR A 30 5.53 -53.42 -17.36
C TYR A 30 5.00 -52.03 -17.74
N VAL A 31 5.24 -51.62 -18.99
CA VAL A 31 4.77 -50.34 -19.52
C VAL A 31 3.33 -50.53 -19.99
N ALA A 32 2.36 -50.02 -19.24
CA ALA A 32 0.99 -49.88 -19.73
C ALA A 32 0.92 -48.67 -20.69
N PRO A 33 0.24 -48.77 -21.85
CA PRO A 33 0.07 -47.63 -22.74
C PRO A 33 -0.85 -46.58 -22.08
N LEU A 34 -0.35 -45.35 -21.97
CA LEU A 34 -1.13 -44.18 -21.55
C LEU A 34 -2.15 -43.82 -22.65
N PRO A 35 -3.35 -43.33 -22.29
CA PRO A 35 -4.25 -42.74 -23.26
C PRO A 35 -3.61 -41.48 -23.86
N VAL A 36 -3.63 -41.41 -25.19
CA VAL A 36 -3.23 -40.24 -25.97
C VAL A 36 -4.13 -39.08 -25.59
N PHE A 37 -3.62 -38.13 -24.82
CA PHE A 37 -4.26 -36.83 -24.66
C PHE A 37 -4.13 -36.05 -25.97
N ALA A 38 -5.27 -35.62 -26.49
CA ALA A 38 -5.39 -34.83 -27.70
C ALA A 38 -4.54 -33.54 -27.62
N GLN A 39 -3.87 -33.21 -28.72
CA GLN A 39 -3.17 -31.95 -28.91
C GLN A 39 -4.15 -30.77 -28.74
N GLY A 40 -4.01 -30.03 -27.66
CA GLY A 40 -4.64 -28.72 -27.50
C GLY A 40 -4.03 -27.75 -28.49
N ASN A 41 -4.80 -27.41 -29.54
CA ASN A 41 -4.45 -26.42 -30.54
C ASN A 41 -4.14 -25.07 -29.86
N GLN A 42 -2.90 -24.58 -29.96
CA GLN A 42 -2.53 -23.22 -29.57
C GLN A 42 -3.07 -22.24 -30.62
N ALA A 43 -4.37 -21.96 -30.57
CA ALA A 43 -4.96 -20.88 -31.34
C ALA A 43 -4.60 -19.56 -30.66
N ILE A 44 -3.63 -18.83 -31.21
CA ILE A 44 -3.44 -17.40 -30.92
C ILE A 44 -4.78 -16.74 -31.24
N PRO A 45 -5.45 -16.08 -30.27
CA PRO A 45 -6.73 -15.44 -30.54
C PRO A 45 -6.52 -14.35 -31.59
N LYS A 46 -7.01 -14.58 -32.82
CA LYS A 46 -6.99 -13.60 -33.89
C LYS A 46 -7.94 -12.48 -33.51
N ILE A 47 -7.38 -11.31 -33.17
CA ILE A 47 -8.16 -10.09 -32.96
C ILE A 47 -8.90 -9.75 -34.26
N THR A 48 -10.18 -9.42 -34.13
CA THR A 48 -10.98 -8.97 -35.27
C THR A 48 -10.56 -7.57 -35.70
N ALA A 49 -10.82 -7.20 -36.96
CA ALA A 49 -10.53 -5.86 -37.46
C ALA A 49 -11.20 -4.75 -36.63
N GLN A 50 -12.38 -5.03 -36.05
CA GLN A 50 -13.07 -4.12 -35.13
C GLN A 50 -12.35 -3.99 -33.78
N GLN A 51 -11.84 -5.09 -33.21
CA GLN A 51 -11.04 -5.06 -31.98
C GLN A 51 -9.69 -4.38 -32.19
N ALA A 52 -9.04 -4.61 -33.34
CA ALA A 52 -7.81 -3.93 -33.72
C ALA A 52 -8.03 -2.42 -33.88
N LYS A 53 -9.15 -2.01 -34.49
CA LYS A 53 -9.52 -0.60 -34.62
C LYS A 53 -9.83 0.04 -33.26
N ALA A 54 -10.50 -0.69 -32.36
CA ALA A 54 -10.77 -0.22 -30.99
C ALA A 54 -9.47 -0.02 -30.18
N LEU A 55 -8.51 -0.94 -30.30
CA LEU A 55 -7.17 -0.82 -29.69
C LEU A 55 -6.36 0.35 -30.28
N GLN A 56 -6.48 0.60 -31.59
CA GLN A 56 -5.84 1.74 -32.23
C GLN A 56 -6.45 3.07 -31.76
N THR A 57 -7.76 3.15 -31.58
CA THR A 57 -8.41 4.34 -31.01
C THR A 57 -8.08 4.58 -29.53
N LEU A 58 -7.77 3.53 -28.76
CA LEU A 58 -7.29 3.65 -27.37
C LEU A 58 -5.85 4.20 -27.30
N ASN A 59 -5.02 3.93 -28.32
CA ASN A 59 -3.64 4.41 -28.41
C ASN A 59 -3.49 5.76 -29.14
N GLN A 60 -4.57 6.32 -29.68
CA GLN A 60 -4.58 7.60 -30.41
C GLN A 60 -5.31 8.69 -29.63
N GLN A 61 -5.01 8.82 -28.33
CA GLN A 61 -5.16 10.13 -27.70
C GLN A 61 -3.93 10.96 -28.05
N PRO A 62 -4.08 12.21 -28.52
CA PRO A 62 -2.94 13.05 -28.82
C PRO A 62 -2.13 13.27 -27.55
N SER A 63 -0.93 12.70 -27.52
CA SER A 63 0.13 13.04 -26.59
C SER A 63 0.61 14.45 -26.91
N THR A 64 -0.10 15.46 -26.41
CA THR A 64 0.52 16.76 -26.20
C THR A 64 1.64 16.56 -25.17
N GLU A 65 2.87 16.74 -25.64
CA GLU A 65 4.08 16.87 -24.83
C GLU A 65 3.93 18.07 -23.88
N GLN A 66 3.22 17.87 -22.79
CA GLN A 66 3.24 18.71 -21.60
C GLN A 66 3.65 17.80 -20.46
N MET A 67 4.41 18.30 -19.48
CA MET A 67 5.01 17.53 -18.39
C MET A 67 3.96 16.81 -17.51
N THR A 68 3.30 15.78 -18.03
CA THR A 68 2.52 14.83 -17.25
C THR A 68 3.51 13.96 -16.52
N GLN A 69 3.73 14.28 -15.25
CA GLN A 69 4.49 13.41 -14.36
C GLN A 69 3.89 12.00 -14.46
N PRO A 70 4.68 10.96 -14.74
CA PRO A 70 4.17 9.61 -14.87
C PRO A 70 3.47 9.22 -13.55
N ILE A 71 2.24 8.73 -13.66
CA ILE A 71 1.47 8.25 -12.50
C ILE A 71 2.29 7.17 -11.79
N LYS A 72 2.70 7.46 -10.56
CA LYS A 72 3.60 6.58 -9.80
C LYS A 72 2.80 5.63 -8.94
N SER A 73 2.95 4.33 -9.14
CA SER A 73 2.28 3.31 -8.32
C SER A 73 3.21 2.76 -7.24
N LEU A 74 2.72 2.72 -6.01
CA LEU A 74 3.42 2.29 -4.80
C LEU A 74 2.68 1.13 -4.14
N ARG A 75 3.43 0.24 -3.48
CA ARG A 75 2.89 -0.73 -2.52
C ARG A 75 3.24 -0.28 -1.12
N LEU A 76 2.25 0.09 -0.33
CA LEU A 76 2.43 0.59 1.02
C LEU A 76 1.84 -0.38 2.04
N SER A 77 2.44 -0.48 3.22
CA SER A 77 1.87 -1.29 4.31
C SER A 77 1.07 -0.42 5.27
N ILE A 78 -0.12 -0.89 5.64
CA ILE A 78 -0.98 -0.26 6.63
C ILE A 78 -0.40 -0.53 8.02
N ARG A 79 -0.43 0.49 8.87
CA ARG A 79 0.07 0.46 10.25
C ARG A 79 -0.85 1.32 11.14
N LYS A 80 -0.81 1.04 12.44
CA LYS A 80 -1.30 1.99 13.46
C LYS A 80 -0.31 3.14 13.56
N LEU A 81 -0.82 4.36 13.57
CA LEU A 81 -0.09 5.60 13.76
C LEU A 81 -0.73 6.37 14.92
N ALA A 82 -0.03 7.36 15.44
CA ALA A 82 -0.52 8.24 16.50
C ALA A 82 -0.31 9.71 16.11
N ASP A 83 -1.31 10.55 16.37
CA ASP A 83 -1.21 11.98 16.12
C ASP A 83 -0.44 12.69 17.26
N SER A 84 -0.30 14.01 17.16
CA SER A 84 0.40 14.82 18.18
C SER A 84 -0.27 14.84 19.55
N GLN A 85 -1.52 14.37 19.66
CA GLN A 85 -2.27 14.21 20.90
C GLN A 85 -2.27 12.76 21.40
N GLY A 86 -1.56 11.85 20.72
CA GLY A 86 -1.52 10.43 21.05
C GLY A 86 -2.74 9.62 20.59
N GLN A 87 -3.65 10.20 19.81
CA GLN A 87 -4.81 9.49 19.31
C GLN A 87 -4.39 8.53 18.19
N VAL A 88 -4.83 7.28 18.30
CA VAL A 88 -4.49 6.22 17.35
C VAL A 88 -5.35 6.32 16.10
N TYR A 89 -4.74 6.07 14.95
CA TYR A 89 -5.40 6.01 13.64
C TYR A 89 -4.72 5.00 12.72
N LEU A 90 -5.33 4.68 11.57
CA LEU A 90 -4.70 3.82 10.56
C LEU A 90 -4.20 4.63 9.37
N GLY A 91 -2.97 4.38 8.97
CA GLY A 91 -2.39 4.97 7.78
C GLY A 91 -1.30 4.11 7.17
N ALA A 92 -0.73 4.60 6.08
CA ALA A 92 0.38 3.97 5.40
C ALA A 92 1.49 5.01 5.17
N LEU A 93 2.70 4.70 5.63
CA LEU A 93 3.86 5.58 5.49
C LEU A 93 4.31 5.64 4.03
N VAL A 94 4.70 6.83 3.58
CA VAL A 94 5.28 7.06 2.26
C VAL A 94 6.70 7.55 2.44
N SER A 95 7.64 6.94 1.73
CA SER A 95 9.04 7.34 1.84
C SER A 95 9.24 8.75 1.26
N ARG A 96 10.12 9.55 1.87
CA ARG A 96 10.51 10.85 1.32
C ARG A 96 11.07 10.72 -0.09
N ALA A 97 11.78 9.62 -0.39
CA ALA A 97 12.33 9.34 -1.71
C ALA A 97 11.24 9.26 -2.78
N GLU A 98 10.08 8.65 -2.46
CA GLU A 98 8.95 8.61 -3.38
C GLU A 98 8.40 10.00 -3.70
N LEU A 99 8.55 10.94 -2.77
CA LEU A 99 7.97 12.27 -2.82
C LEU A 99 8.91 13.36 -3.33
N LEU A 100 10.19 13.05 -3.58
CA LEU A 100 11.20 14.04 -3.99
C LEU A 100 10.77 14.91 -5.18
N PRO A 101 10.18 14.37 -6.28
CA PRO A 101 9.74 15.20 -7.40
C PRO A 101 8.69 16.24 -7.00
N TYR A 102 7.73 15.86 -6.15
CA TYR A 102 6.67 16.76 -5.69
C TYR A 102 7.19 17.78 -4.67
N LEU A 103 8.13 17.39 -3.81
CA LEU A 103 8.79 18.30 -2.88
C LEU A 103 9.64 19.35 -3.62
N ALA A 104 10.30 18.96 -4.71
CA ALA A 104 11.02 19.89 -5.57
C ALA A 104 10.07 20.90 -6.24
N GLN A 105 8.95 20.42 -6.80
CA GLN A 105 7.90 21.29 -7.37
C GLN A 105 7.34 22.26 -6.31
N LEU A 106 7.04 21.75 -5.12
CA LEU A 106 6.54 22.55 -4.01
C LEU A 106 7.54 23.64 -3.61
N LYS A 107 8.84 23.34 -3.59
CA LYS A 107 9.89 24.32 -3.31
C LYS A 107 9.95 25.42 -4.36
N THR A 108 9.77 25.07 -5.64
CA THR A 108 9.69 26.06 -6.72
C THR A 108 8.46 26.95 -6.57
N ILE A 109 7.30 26.39 -6.20
CA ILE A 109 6.05 27.15 -6.04
C ILE A 109 6.10 28.09 -4.84
N LEU A 110 6.56 27.59 -3.69
CA LEU A 110 6.57 28.35 -2.44
C LEU A 110 7.78 29.29 -2.31
N THR A 111 8.86 29.03 -3.04
CA THR A 111 10.11 29.80 -2.99
C THR A 111 10.61 30.00 -1.55
N GLY A 112 10.49 31.20 -0.97
CA GLY A 112 10.92 31.53 0.39
C GLY A 112 10.06 30.91 1.51
N ASP A 113 8.81 30.55 1.22
CA ASP A 113 7.88 30.01 2.24
C ASP A 113 7.96 28.49 2.41
N PHE A 114 8.77 27.81 1.58
CA PHE A 114 8.86 26.35 1.57
C PHE A 114 9.17 25.77 2.95
N GLU A 115 10.17 26.32 3.64
CA GLU A 115 10.59 25.82 4.95
C GLU A 115 9.49 26.02 6.02
N ARG A 116 8.75 27.13 5.97
CA ARG A 116 7.62 27.39 6.90
C ARG A 116 6.52 26.35 6.73
N PHE A 117 6.09 26.11 5.49
CA PHE A 117 5.06 25.11 5.17
C PHE A 117 5.50 23.69 5.57
N ARG A 118 6.77 23.36 5.31
CA ARG A 118 7.35 22.07 5.68
C ARG A 118 7.45 21.88 7.19
N ALA A 119 7.85 22.91 7.93
CA ALA A 119 7.97 22.88 9.39
C ALA A 119 6.60 22.61 10.05
N ASN A 120 5.55 23.28 9.59
CA ASN A 120 4.19 23.07 10.09
C ASN A 120 3.73 21.61 9.90
N GLN A 121 3.96 21.04 8.71
CA GLN A 121 3.63 19.63 8.46
C GLN A 121 4.49 18.69 9.31
N ALA A 122 5.80 18.93 9.40
CA ALA A 122 6.70 18.08 10.16
C ALA A 122 6.37 18.08 11.66
N ALA A 123 5.97 19.22 12.22
CA ALA A 123 5.53 19.33 13.61
C ALA A 123 4.25 18.52 13.87
N ARG A 124 3.28 18.57 12.94
CA ARG A 124 2.00 17.87 13.08
C ARG A 124 2.10 16.36 12.83
N ASP A 125 2.92 15.93 11.87
CA ASP A 125 3.02 14.54 11.41
C ASP A 125 4.31 13.83 11.87
N HIS A 126 5.00 14.36 12.88
CA HIS A 126 6.23 13.78 13.45
C HIS A 126 7.31 13.51 12.38
N GLN A 127 7.56 14.49 11.51
CA GLN A 127 8.51 14.42 10.40
C GLN A 127 8.24 13.32 9.36
N SER A 128 7.09 12.65 9.44
CA SER A 128 6.72 11.55 8.55
C SER A 128 5.81 12.03 7.42
N PHE A 129 5.75 11.25 6.34
CA PHE A 129 4.74 11.38 5.31
C PHE A 129 3.88 10.13 5.33
N HIS A 130 2.57 10.31 5.24
CA HIS A 130 1.64 9.19 5.26
C HIS A 130 0.34 9.53 4.52
N ILE A 131 -0.39 8.47 4.18
CA ILE A 131 -1.79 8.53 3.78
C ILE A 131 -2.62 8.06 4.96
N THR A 132 -3.62 8.85 5.35
CA THR A 132 -4.59 8.45 6.39
C THR A 132 -5.68 7.58 5.77
N LEU A 133 -5.76 6.33 6.20
CA LEU A 133 -6.81 5.38 5.77
C LEU A 133 -8.07 5.52 6.64
N ILE A 134 -7.88 5.57 7.96
CA ILE A 134 -8.92 5.77 8.97
C ILE A 134 -8.38 6.85 9.90
N ASN A 135 -9.10 7.97 10.07
CA ASN A 135 -8.66 9.09 10.92
C ASN A 135 -8.91 8.80 12.42
N PRO A 136 -8.39 9.61 13.36
CA PRO A 136 -8.55 9.36 14.79
C PRO A 136 -10.00 9.23 15.27
N ILE A 137 -10.91 10.07 14.75
CA ILE A 137 -12.34 10.07 15.11
C ILE A 137 -13.02 8.80 14.57
N GLU A 138 -12.80 8.48 13.30
CA GLU A 138 -13.28 7.24 12.68
C GLU A 138 -12.74 6.03 13.44
N TYR A 139 -11.46 6.07 13.82
CA TYR A 139 -10.81 4.98 14.54
C TYR A 139 -11.56 4.66 15.82
N GLN A 140 -12.02 5.64 16.60
CA GLN A 140 -12.77 5.37 17.85
C GLN A 140 -14.00 4.47 17.64
N HIS A 141 -14.61 4.50 16.45
CA HIS A 141 -15.89 3.86 16.19
C HIS A 141 -15.80 2.58 15.36
N VAL A 142 -14.65 2.28 14.73
CA VAL A 142 -14.48 1.05 13.96
C VAL A 142 -14.27 -0.18 14.84
N ASP A 143 -14.69 -1.34 14.33
CA ASP A 143 -14.45 -2.63 14.96
C ASP A 143 -12.95 -2.92 15.10
N LYS A 144 -12.49 -3.03 16.35
CA LYS A 144 -11.08 -3.30 16.68
C LYS A 144 -10.63 -4.70 16.29
N GLN A 145 -11.52 -5.68 16.32
CA GLN A 145 -11.19 -7.04 15.88
C GLN A 145 -10.89 -7.05 14.39
N LEU A 146 -11.67 -6.33 13.59
CA LEU A 146 -11.42 -6.16 12.16
C LEU A 146 -10.12 -5.39 11.89
N VAL A 147 -9.77 -4.41 12.73
CA VAL A 147 -8.46 -3.73 12.67
C VAL A 147 -7.32 -4.73 12.91
N GLU A 148 -7.39 -5.56 13.95
CA GLU A 148 -6.33 -6.55 14.20
C GLU A 148 -6.23 -7.57 13.06
N GLN A 149 -7.36 -7.99 12.49
CA GLN A 149 -7.38 -8.89 11.32
C GLN A 149 -6.72 -8.25 10.09
N LEU A 150 -7.00 -6.97 9.81
CA LEU A 150 -6.38 -6.22 8.71
C LEU A 150 -4.86 -6.12 8.88
N LEU A 151 -4.37 -5.97 10.11
CA LEU A 151 -2.95 -5.79 10.40
C LEU A 151 -2.21 -7.12 10.59
N SER A 152 -2.92 -8.24 10.70
CA SER A 152 -2.31 -9.55 10.94
C SER A 152 -1.50 -10.02 9.73
N PRO A 153 -0.24 -10.48 9.92
CA PRO A 153 0.58 -11.05 8.85
C PRO A 153 0.15 -12.47 8.43
N SER A 154 -0.74 -13.12 9.18
CA SER A 154 -1.15 -14.50 8.91
C SER A 154 -2.25 -14.60 7.85
N ILE A 155 -1.95 -15.41 6.82
CA ILE A 155 -2.78 -16.03 5.79
C ILE A 155 -4.29 -15.77 5.96
N ASN A 156 -4.73 -14.58 5.61
CA ASN A 156 -6.14 -14.32 5.37
C ASN A 156 -6.25 -14.00 3.90
N VAL A 157 -6.76 -14.95 3.13
CA VAL A 157 -6.90 -14.87 1.66
C VAL A 157 -7.75 -13.65 1.24
N SER A 158 -8.47 -13.05 2.19
CA SER A 158 -9.41 -11.95 1.98
C SER A 158 -8.89 -10.56 2.38
N PHE A 159 -7.77 -10.43 3.11
CA PHE A 159 -7.28 -9.14 3.61
C PHE A 159 -5.76 -9.01 3.50
N SER A 160 -5.31 -8.10 2.62
CA SER A 160 -3.91 -7.68 2.55
C SER A 160 -3.73 -6.44 3.41
N SER A 161 -2.71 -6.43 4.26
CA SER A 161 -2.23 -5.21 4.93
C SER A 161 -1.47 -4.28 3.97
N GLN A 162 -1.38 -4.63 2.68
CA GLN A 162 -0.75 -3.82 1.64
C GLN A 162 -1.80 -3.09 0.81
N LEU A 163 -1.49 -1.84 0.48
CA LEU A 163 -2.26 -0.97 -0.40
C LEU A 163 -1.49 -0.75 -1.69
N GLN A 164 -2.15 -0.95 -2.83
CA GLN A 164 -1.71 -0.33 -4.07
C GLN A 164 -2.19 1.12 -4.12
N VAL A 165 -1.26 2.05 -4.25
CA VAL A 165 -1.51 3.49 -4.25
C VAL A 165 -0.91 4.14 -5.50
N SER A 166 -1.70 4.90 -6.23
CA SER A 166 -1.23 5.73 -7.34
C SER A 166 -1.11 7.19 -6.89
N LEU A 167 0.08 7.76 -7.01
CA LEU A 167 0.32 9.20 -6.81
C LEU A 167 0.09 9.93 -8.14
N LEU A 168 -0.90 10.83 -8.14
CA LEU A 168 -1.35 11.49 -9.37
C LEU A 168 -0.58 12.78 -9.65
N GLY A 169 -0.29 13.58 -8.63
CA GLY A 169 0.29 14.90 -8.82
C GLY A 169 0.22 15.78 -7.57
N LEU A 170 0.86 16.94 -7.67
CA LEU A 170 0.78 17.98 -6.63
C LEU A 170 -0.60 18.65 -6.70
N GLY A 171 -1.31 18.63 -5.59
CA GLY A 171 -2.57 19.33 -5.39
C GLY A 171 -2.42 20.47 -4.39
N LYS A 172 -3.38 21.39 -4.46
CA LYS A 172 -3.49 22.55 -3.58
C LYS A 172 -4.93 22.74 -3.14
N ALA A 173 -5.12 23.07 -1.87
CA ALA A 173 -6.38 23.58 -1.38
C ALA A 173 -6.16 24.89 -0.61
N GLU A 174 -7.09 25.82 -0.77
CA GLU A 174 -7.06 27.11 -0.09
C GLU A 174 -8.43 27.41 0.50
N LYS A 175 -8.43 27.97 1.70
CA LYS A 175 -9.64 28.41 2.38
C LYS A 175 -9.30 29.53 3.35
N ALA A 176 -9.89 30.70 3.13
CA ALA A 176 -9.56 31.92 3.87
C ALA A 176 -8.06 32.25 3.78
N ASP A 177 -7.39 32.35 4.92
CA ASP A 177 -5.95 32.62 5.07
C ASP A 177 -5.09 31.35 5.11
N LYS A 178 -5.68 30.19 4.82
CA LYS A 178 -5.01 28.89 4.87
C LYS A 178 -4.73 28.34 3.49
N SER A 179 -3.54 27.77 3.32
CA SER A 179 -3.16 27.01 2.13
C SER A 179 -2.53 25.68 2.53
N SER A 180 -2.97 24.61 1.86
CA SER A 180 -2.42 23.26 2.02
C SER A 180 -1.96 22.69 0.69
N TYR A 181 -0.76 22.13 0.67
CA TYR A 181 -0.18 21.41 -0.45
C TYR A 181 -0.01 19.94 -0.10
N PHE A 182 -0.37 19.08 -1.06
CA PHE A 182 -0.41 17.64 -0.86
C PHE A 182 -0.22 16.92 -2.19
N VAL A 183 0.23 15.67 -2.15
CA VAL A 183 0.17 14.80 -3.33
C VAL A 183 -1.18 14.12 -3.35
N VAL A 184 -1.95 14.31 -4.41
CA VAL A 184 -3.22 13.59 -4.62
C VAL A 184 -2.91 12.12 -4.85
N ALA A 185 -3.59 11.24 -4.14
CA ALA A 185 -3.42 9.80 -4.21
C ALA A 185 -4.73 9.09 -4.50
N GLN A 186 -4.66 7.96 -5.19
CA GLN A 186 -5.79 7.05 -5.42
C GLN A 186 -5.43 5.63 -4.99
N SER A 187 -6.39 4.93 -4.41
CA SER A 187 -6.24 3.52 -4.03
C SER A 187 -7.60 2.86 -3.92
N ASN A 188 -7.88 1.94 -4.83
CA ASN A 188 -9.11 1.14 -4.79
C ASN A 188 -9.11 0.21 -3.57
N ASP A 189 -7.95 -0.35 -3.22
CA ASP A 189 -7.77 -1.18 -2.02
C ASP A 189 -8.17 -0.40 -0.77
N ALA A 190 -7.71 0.84 -0.64
CA ALA A 190 -8.02 1.68 0.51
C ALA A 190 -9.52 2.04 0.57
N GLN A 191 -10.17 2.32 -0.55
CA GLN A 191 -11.63 2.54 -0.58
C GLN A 191 -12.40 1.27 -0.19
N LEU A 192 -12.00 0.11 -0.70
CA LEU A 192 -12.63 -1.17 -0.36
C LEU A 192 -12.49 -1.48 1.13
N ILE A 193 -11.31 -1.21 1.71
CA ILE A 193 -11.10 -1.37 3.15
C ILE A 193 -12.04 -0.43 3.92
N ARG A 194 -12.13 0.86 3.54
CA ARG A 194 -13.05 1.81 4.17
C ARG A 194 -14.51 1.34 4.13
N GLN A 195 -14.96 0.81 2.99
CA GLN A 195 -16.31 0.24 2.84
C GLN A 195 -16.56 -0.93 3.80
N ARG A 196 -15.57 -1.80 4.02
CA ARG A 196 -15.69 -2.92 4.98
C ARG A 196 -15.81 -2.43 6.43
N PHE A 197 -15.23 -1.28 6.76
CA PHE A 197 -15.43 -0.60 8.03
C PHE A 197 -16.69 0.28 8.07
N LEU A 198 -17.54 0.23 7.03
CA LEU A 198 -18.74 1.06 6.88
C LEU A 198 -18.42 2.57 6.91
N LEU A 199 -17.22 2.94 6.46
CA LEU A 199 -16.78 4.33 6.38
C LEU A 199 -17.10 4.92 5.00
N ASN A 200 -17.35 6.23 4.98
CA ASN A 200 -17.60 6.98 3.75
C ASN A 200 -16.38 6.95 2.82
N TYR A 201 -16.63 7.21 1.54
CA TYR A 201 -15.57 7.51 0.56
C TYR A 201 -14.69 8.66 1.07
N LYS A 202 -13.40 8.61 0.76
CA LYS A 202 -12.43 9.63 1.19
C LYS A 202 -11.41 9.97 0.10
N ASP A 203 -11.07 11.24 -0.01
CA ASP A 203 -9.95 11.69 -0.84
C ASP A 203 -8.62 11.35 -0.17
N PHE A 204 -7.85 10.44 -0.79
CA PHE A 204 -6.53 10.08 -0.29
C PHE A 204 -5.49 11.08 -0.79
N HIS A 205 -4.58 11.43 0.11
CA HIS A 205 -3.52 12.37 -0.20
C HIS A 205 -2.36 12.20 0.79
N VAL A 206 -1.19 12.68 0.39
CA VAL A 206 -0.01 12.81 1.25
C VAL A 206 0.25 14.28 1.50
N THR A 207 0.11 14.75 2.74
CA THR A 207 0.32 16.17 3.04
C THR A 207 1.80 16.53 2.92
N LEU A 208 2.11 17.57 2.14
CA LEU A 208 3.46 18.06 1.93
C LEU A 208 3.74 19.38 2.64
N GLY A 209 2.74 20.12 3.09
CA GLY A 209 2.98 21.40 3.74
C GLY A 209 1.71 22.20 3.83
N PHE A 210 1.61 23.04 4.85
CA PHE A 210 0.48 23.94 5.01
C PHE A 210 0.86 25.14 5.85
N ASP A 211 0.06 26.20 5.75
CA ASP A 211 0.23 27.41 6.53
C ASP A 211 -1.13 28.10 6.71
N PRO A 212 -1.47 28.61 7.90
CA PRO A 212 -0.87 28.26 9.20
C PRO A 212 -1.26 26.86 9.70
N SER A 213 -2.32 26.26 9.14
CA SER A 213 -2.85 24.96 9.56
C SER A 213 -3.42 24.19 8.37
N ASP A 214 -3.47 22.86 8.46
CA ASP A 214 -4.08 22.05 7.40
C ASP A 214 -5.60 22.29 7.30
N ILE A 215 -6.14 22.02 6.11
CA ILE A 215 -7.55 22.20 5.76
C ILE A 215 -8.17 20.81 5.58
N TYR A 216 -9.21 20.50 6.35
CA TYR A 216 -9.82 19.17 6.40
C TYR A 216 -11.19 19.08 5.73
N ASP A 217 -11.85 20.21 5.49
CA ASP A 217 -13.25 20.31 5.04
C ASP A 217 -13.37 20.75 3.56
N VAL A 218 -12.34 20.43 2.78
CA VAL A 218 -12.24 20.71 1.35
C VAL A 218 -11.85 19.44 0.61
N LYS A 219 -12.20 19.38 -0.68
CA LYS A 219 -11.78 18.28 -1.55
C LYS A 219 -10.26 18.23 -1.64
N LYS A 220 -9.71 17.03 -1.76
CA LYS A 220 -8.29 16.75 -2.01
C LYS A 220 -8.12 15.66 -3.07
N ASP A 221 -9.09 15.60 -3.98
CA ASP A 221 -9.15 14.68 -5.12
C ASP A 221 -8.42 15.25 -6.36
N SER A 222 -8.55 14.57 -7.50
CA SER A 222 -7.94 14.98 -8.77
C SER A 222 -8.38 16.36 -9.28
N SER A 223 -9.51 16.91 -8.81
CA SER A 223 -9.94 18.26 -9.19
C SER A 223 -9.05 19.36 -8.59
N THR A 224 -8.26 19.02 -7.56
CA THR A 224 -7.34 19.95 -6.88
C THR A 224 -5.91 19.92 -7.42
N LEU A 225 -5.65 19.10 -8.44
CA LEU A 225 -4.35 19.01 -9.07
C LEU A 225 -3.94 20.36 -9.65
N LEU A 226 -2.74 20.80 -9.31
CA LEU A 226 -2.10 21.93 -9.96
C LEU A 226 -1.82 21.54 -11.40
N LYS A 227 -2.32 22.35 -12.33
CA LYS A 227 -1.99 22.21 -13.74
C LYS A 227 -0.55 22.68 -13.95
N PRO A 228 0.23 21.98 -14.79
CA PRO A 228 1.56 22.43 -15.17
C PRO A 228 1.52 23.82 -15.83
#